data_AF-A0A7Y0X4E5-F1
#
_entry.id   AF-A0A7Y0X4E5-F1
#
_cell.length_a   1.000
_cell.length_b   1.000
_cell.length_c   1.000
_cell.angle_alpha   90.00
_cell.angle_beta   90.00
_cell.angle_gamma   90.00
#
_symmetry.space_group_name_H-M   'P 1'
#
loop_
_entity.id
_entity.type
_entity.pdbx_description
1 polymer ?
#
loop_
_entity_poly.entity_id
_entity_poly.type
_entity_poly.pdbx_seq_one_letter_code
_entity_poly.pdbx_strand_id
1 'polypeptide(L)'
;SKNCEEFGVTLYDINYKYQGIVHVMGPELGITLPGMTIVCGDSHTATHGAFGSLAFGIGTSEVEHVLATQTLKQARAKTMKIEVKGKVAPGITAKDIVLAIIGETTAAGGTGYVVEFCGEAITDLSMEGRMTVCNMAIELGAKAGLIAPDETTFAYVKGRKFA
;
A
#
# COMPACT_ATOMS: atom_id res chain seq x y z
N SER A 1 -17.19 18.34 -7.28
CA SER A 1 -16.76 19.49 -6.47
C SER A 1 -17.77 19.87 -5.39
N LYS A 2 -19.05 20.17 -5.71
CA LYS A 2 -20.05 20.68 -4.72
C LYS A 2 -20.09 19.92 -3.38
N ASN A 3 -20.16 18.60 -3.40
CA ASN A 3 -20.18 17.79 -2.18
C ASN A 3 -18.90 17.98 -1.35
N CYS A 4 -17.73 17.94 -2.00
CA CYS A 4 -16.46 18.14 -1.31
C CYS A 4 -16.37 19.53 -0.67
N GLU A 5 -16.87 20.57 -1.35
CA GLU A 5 -16.92 21.93 -0.83
C GLU A 5 -17.86 22.05 0.38
N GLU A 6 -19.06 21.47 0.28
CA GLU A 6 -20.07 21.48 1.35
C GLU A 6 -19.58 20.80 2.64
N PHE A 7 -18.82 19.72 2.51
CA PHE A 7 -18.31 18.93 3.64
C PHE A 7 -16.84 19.20 4.00
N GLY A 8 -16.20 20.21 3.39
CA GLY A 8 -14.80 20.57 3.68
C GLY A 8 -13.76 19.50 3.29
N VAL A 9 -14.09 18.62 2.34
CA VAL A 9 -13.19 17.59 1.83
C VAL A 9 -12.28 18.20 0.76
N THR A 10 -10.97 18.09 0.96
CA THR A 10 -10.01 18.55 -0.05
C THR A 10 -10.11 17.68 -1.31
N LEU A 11 -10.40 18.30 -2.45
CA LEU A 11 -10.53 17.63 -3.74
C LEU A 11 -9.36 17.98 -4.67
N TYR A 12 -8.56 16.98 -5.05
CA TYR A 12 -7.55 17.10 -6.10
C TYR A 12 -8.16 16.72 -7.46
N ASP A 13 -8.88 17.67 -8.07
CA ASP A 13 -9.61 17.48 -9.34
C ASP A 13 -8.66 17.34 -10.56
N ILE A 14 -9.22 17.09 -11.75
CA ILE A 14 -8.51 16.77 -13.01
C ILE A 14 -7.38 17.76 -13.35
N ASN A 15 -7.58 19.05 -13.10
CA ASN A 15 -6.60 20.10 -13.43
C ASN A 15 -5.72 20.52 -12.23
N TYR A 16 -5.81 19.81 -11.11
CA TYR A 16 -5.03 20.14 -9.93
C TYR A 16 -3.57 19.70 -10.10
N LYS A 17 -2.61 20.51 -9.64
CA LYS A 17 -1.17 20.22 -9.80
C LYS A 17 -0.67 18.93 -9.13
N TYR A 18 -1.46 18.38 -8.21
CA TYR A 18 -1.17 17.11 -7.54
C TYR A 18 -2.13 15.99 -7.97
N GLN A 19 -2.87 16.18 -9.07
CA GLN A 19 -3.67 15.11 -9.63
C GLN A 19 -2.74 13.95 -10.03
N GLY A 20 -3.14 12.73 -9.69
CA GLY A 20 -2.45 11.52 -10.09
C GLY A 20 -3.23 10.28 -9.67
N ILE A 21 -2.66 9.10 -9.95
CA ILE A 21 -3.19 7.83 -9.43
C ILE A 21 -3.10 7.88 -7.91
N VAL A 22 -4.20 7.57 -7.21
CA VAL A 22 -4.33 7.77 -5.75
C VAL A 22 -3.20 7.14 -4.93
N HIS A 23 -2.74 5.95 -5.31
CA HIS A 23 -1.67 5.22 -4.63
C HIS A 23 -0.26 5.67 -4.98
N VAL A 24 -0.11 6.56 -5.96
CA VAL A 24 1.15 7.23 -6.32
C VAL A 24 1.19 8.62 -5.70
N MET A 25 0.10 9.37 -5.86
CA MET A 25 -0.05 10.73 -5.33
C MET A 25 0.11 10.77 -3.81
N GLY A 26 -0.51 9.83 -3.08
CA GLY A 26 -0.41 9.79 -1.61
C GLY A 26 1.05 9.75 -1.12
N PRO A 27 1.85 8.75 -1.54
CA PRO A 27 3.28 8.69 -1.23
C PRO A 27 4.09 9.90 -1.73
N GLU A 28 3.89 10.35 -2.97
CA GLU A 28 4.65 11.47 -3.55
C GLU A 28 4.48 12.79 -2.78
N LEU A 29 3.31 12.98 -2.18
CA LEU A 29 3.02 14.17 -1.36
C LEU A 29 3.37 13.98 0.12
N GLY A 30 3.75 12.77 0.56
CA GLY A 30 4.03 12.46 1.97
C GLY A 30 2.78 12.23 2.82
N ILE A 31 1.64 11.89 2.22
CA ILE A 31 0.39 11.56 2.94
C ILE A 31 0.49 10.16 3.57
N THR A 32 1.31 9.28 2.98
CA THR A 32 1.53 7.92 3.46
C THR A 32 2.77 7.87 4.33
N LEU A 33 2.58 7.63 5.63
CA LEU A 33 3.67 7.58 6.61
C LEU A 33 3.69 6.23 7.34
N PRO A 34 4.88 5.78 7.80
CA PRO A 34 4.98 4.55 8.59
C PRO A 34 4.06 4.51 9.80
N GLY A 35 3.48 3.34 10.08
CA GLY A 35 2.60 3.12 11.25
C GLY A 35 1.17 3.63 11.09
N MET A 36 0.80 4.21 9.95
CA MET A 36 -0.59 4.62 9.69
C MET A 36 -1.51 3.41 9.43
N THR A 37 -2.80 3.59 9.72
CA THR A 37 -3.87 2.78 9.14
C THR A 37 -4.51 3.59 8.01
N ILE A 38 -4.48 3.06 6.78
CA ILE A 38 -4.94 3.76 5.58
C ILE A 38 -6.02 2.93 4.90
N VAL A 39 -7.17 3.53 4.64
CA VAL A 39 -8.26 2.89 3.92
C VAL A 39 -8.73 3.81 2.80
N CYS A 40 -9.09 3.21 1.67
CA CYS A 40 -9.62 3.92 0.51
C CYS A 40 -10.61 3.01 -0.21
N GLY A 41 -11.51 3.60 -1.00
CA GLY A 41 -12.49 2.88 -1.82
C GLY A 41 -11.89 2.12 -3.03
N ASP A 42 -10.59 1.87 -3.02
CA ASP A 42 -9.84 1.19 -4.08
C ASP A 42 -9.17 -0.08 -3.52
N SER A 43 -9.21 -1.17 -4.27
CA SER A 43 -8.64 -2.45 -3.84
C SER A 43 -7.14 -2.37 -3.60
N HIS A 44 -6.41 -1.64 -4.45
CA HIS A 44 -4.94 -1.56 -4.46
C HIS A 44 -4.38 -0.58 -3.42
N THR A 45 -5.20 -0.15 -2.46
CA THR A 45 -4.77 0.56 -1.25
C THR A 45 -3.66 -0.18 -0.49
N ALA A 46 -3.55 -1.50 -0.67
CA ALA A 46 -2.42 -2.30 -0.20
C ALA A 46 -1.04 -1.75 -0.61
N THR A 47 -0.93 -0.97 -1.70
CA THR A 47 0.30 -0.28 -2.13
C THR A 47 0.98 0.50 -1.00
N HIS A 48 0.20 1.18 -0.16
CA HIS A 48 0.71 1.98 0.95
C HIS A 48 1.38 1.13 2.05
N GLY A 49 1.15 -0.18 2.03
CA GLY A 49 1.85 -1.17 2.85
C GLY A 49 3.37 -1.17 2.72
N ALA A 50 3.88 -0.70 1.58
CA ALA A 50 5.32 -0.54 1.33
C ALA A 50 6.02 0.41 2.32
N PHE A 51 5.24 1.26 3.00
CA PHE A 51 5.72 2.22 4.00
C PHE A 51 5.63 1.68 5.43
N GLY A 52 5.25 0.41 5.63
CA GLY A 52 4.93 -0.12 6.95
C GLY A 52 3.60 0.39 7.51
N SER A 53 2.66 0.75 6.63
CA SER A 53 1.29 1.13 6.99
C SER A 53 0.34 -0.06 6.87
N LEU A 54 -0.60 -0.23 7.79
CA LEU A 54 -1.69 -1.17 7.58
C LEU A 54 -2.70 -0.55 6.61
N ALA A 55 -2.60 -0.91 5.32
CA ALA A 55 -3.38 -0.28 4.26
C ALA A 55 -4.22 -1.28 3.45
N PHE A 56 -5.52 -1.03 3.31
CA PHE A 56 -6.43 -1.95 2.62
C PHE A 56 -7.66 -1.24 2.03
N GLY A 57 -8.19 -1.82 0.95
CA GLY A 57 -9.40 -1.32 0.29
C GLY A 57 -10.66 -1.62 1.10
N ILE A 58 -11.65 -0.73 1.01
CA ILE A 58 -12.93 -0.82 1.72
C ILE A 58 -14.11 -0.46 0.80
N GLY A 59 -15.32 -0.92 1.14
CA GLY A 59 -16.53 -0.60 0.37
C GLY A 59 -17.08 0.81 0.63
N THR A 60 -17.98 1.28 -0.23
CA THR A 60 -18.59 2.63 -0.12
C THR A 60 -19.22 2.90 1.25
N SER A 61 -19.98 1.95 1.81
CA SER A 61 -20.59 2.11 3.14
C SER A 61 -19.55 2.17 4.26
N GLU A 62 -18.41 1.51 4.10
CA GLU A 62 -17.30 1.61 5.05
C GLU A 62 -16.60 2.98 4.92
N VAL A 63 -16.45 3.51 3.69
CA VAL A 63 -15.90 4.86 3.47
C VAL A 63 -16.76 5.90 4.18
N GLU A 64 -18.08 5.83 4.03
CA GLU A 64 -19.01 6.69 4.75
C GLU A 64 -18.80 6.59 6.27
N HIS A 65 -18.70 5.37 6.80
CA HIS A 65 -18.50 5.14 8.23
C HIS A 65 -17.17 5.70 8.75
N VAL A 66 -16.09 5.57 7.97
CA VAL A 66 -14.78 6.15 8.29
C VAL A 66 -14.84 7.67 8.26
N LEU A 67 -15.47 8.27 7.25
CA LEU A 67 -15.65 9.73 7.20
C LEU A 67 -16.45 10.25 8.41
N ALA A 68 -17.45 9.49 8.87
CA ALA A 68 -18.27 9.89 10.01
C ALA A 68 -17.60 9.67 11.37
N THR A 69 -16.79 8.61 11.53
CA THR A 69 -16.34 8.16 12.87
C THR A 69 -14.84 8.04 13.06
N GLN A 70 -14.07 8.03 11.96
CA GLN A 70 -12.64 7.70 11.96
C GLN A 70 -12.34 6.30 12.55
N THR A 71 -13.32 5.41 12.55
CA THR A 71 -13.18 4.02 13.00
C THR A 71 -13.73 3.06 11.96
N LEU A 72 -13.31 1.79 12.06
CA LEU A 72 -13.82 0.74 11.18
C LEU A 72 -13.78 -0.61 11.89
N LYS A 73 -14.90 -1.33 11.89
CA LYS A 73 -14.95 -2.70 12.41
C LYS A 73 -14.25 -3.64 11.42
N GLN A 74 -13.22 -4.33 11.89
CA GLN A 74 -12.47 -5.28 11.08
C GLN A 74 -12.29 -6.61 11.80
N ALA A 75 -12.44 -7.71 11.07
CA ALA A 75 -12.00 -9.01 11.56
C ALA A 75 -10.47 -9.04 11.63
N ARG A 76 -9.93 -9.67 12.68
CA ARG A 76 -8.49 -9.83 12.82
C ARG A 76 -7.99 -10.79 11.74
N ALA A 77 -7.14 -10.28 10.85
CA ALA A 77 -6.48 -11.10 9.84
C ALA A 77 -5.39 -11.97 10.49
N LYS A 78 -5.09 -13.09 9.85
CA LYS A 78 -3.90 -13.89 10.18
C LYS A 78 -2.65 -13.20 9.63
N THR A 79 -1.48 -13.57 10.13
CA THR A 79 -0.19 -13.06 9.64
C THR A 79 0.47 -14.11 8.76
N MET A 80 0.95 -13.69 7.60
CA MET A 80 1.77 -14.51 6.70
C MET A 80 3.09 -13.79 6.45
N LYS A 81 4.20 -14.53 6.50
CA LYS A 81 5.53 -14.02 6.17
C LYS A 81 5.99 -14.64 4.85
N ILE A 82 6.34 -13.80 3.89
CA ILE A 82 6.98 -14.19 2.64
C ILE A 82 8.40 -13.61 2.65
N GLU A 83 9.37 -14.50 2.79
CA GLU A 83 10.78 -14.13 2.92
C GLU A 83 11.54 -14.50 1.64
N VAL A 84 12.00 -13.49 0.89
CA VAL A 84 12.77 -13.66 -0.36
C VAL A 84 14.26 -13.51 -0.06
N LYS A 85 14.98 -14.64 -0.09
CA LYS A 85 16.39 -14.71 0.29
C LYS A 85 17.32 -14.53 -0.90
N GLY A 86 18.47 -13.90 -0.67
CA GLY A 86 19.49 -13.65 -1.68
C GLY A 86 19.21 -12.42 -2.54
N LYS A 87 20.07 -12.21 -3.53
CA LYS A 87 19.96 -11.13 -4.51
C LYS A 87 19.39 -11.62 -5.82
N VAL A 88 18.64 -10.76 -6.49
CA VAL A 88 18.13 -11.06 -7.83
C VAL A 88 19.19 -10.82 -8.90
N ALA A 89 19.10 -11.56 -10.00
CA ALA A 89 19.99 -11.39 -11.15
C ALA A 89 19.73 -10.05 -11.86
N PRO A 90 20.71 -9.51 -12.62
CA PRO A 90 20.52 -8.32 -13.44
C PRO A 90 19.30 -8.46 -14.36
N GLY A 91 18.46 -7.42 -14.41
CA GLY A 91 17.24 -7.39 -15.22
C GLY A 91 15.99 -7.93 -14.53
N ILE A 92 16.11 -8.58 -13.37
CA ILE A 92 14.97 -8.98 -12.54
C ILE A 92 14.49 -7.79 -11.70
N THR A 93 13.20 -7.52 -11.75
CA THR A 93 12.56 -6.37 -11.10
C THR A 93 11.64 -6.77 -9.96
N ALA A 94 11.15 -5.79 -9.19
CA ALA A 94 10.11 -6.00 -8.18
C ALA A 94 8.86 -6.70 -8.74
N LYS A 95 8.50 -6.41 -10.00
CA LYS A 95 7.36 -7.03 -10.67
C LYS A 95 7.57 -8.53 -10.86
N ASP A 96 8.76 -8.93 -11.28
CA ASP A 96 9.10 -10.34 -11.48
C ASP A 96 9.09 -11.10 -10.14
N ILE A 97 9.62 -10.48 -9.07
CA ILE A 97 9.60 -11.05 -7.72
C ILE A 97 8.16 -11.32 -7.28
N VAL A 98 7.27 -10.33 -7.35
CA VAL A 98 5.89 -10.51 -6.86
C VAL A 98 5.08 -11.45 -7.75
N LEU A 99 5.30 -11.46 -9.06
CA LEU A 99 4.69 -12.44 -9.96
C LEU A 99 5.16 -13.86 -9.66
N ALA A 100 6.44 -14.06 -9.35
CA ALA A 100 6.96 -15.37 -8.93
C ALA A 100 6.36 -15.82 -7.60
N ILE A 101 6.21 -14.91 -6.62
CA ILE A 101 5.52 -15.20 -5.36
C ILE A 101 4.08 -15.66 -5.63
N ILE A 102 3.31 -14.88 -6.40
CA ILE A 102 1.92 -15.22 -6.73
C ILE A 102 1.83 -16.56 -7.49
N GLY A 103 2.79 -16.84 -8.37
CA GLY A 103 2.89 -18.12 -9.08
C GLY A 103 3.06 -19.32 -8.16
N GLU A 104 3.84 -19.18 -7.09
CA GLU A 104 4.07 -20.23 -6.09
C GLU A 104 2.89 -20.39 -5.12
N THR A 105 2.27 -19.29 -4.70
CA THR A 105 1.21 -19.30 -3.68
C THR A 105 -0.20 -19.44 -4.22
N THR A 106 -0.42 -19.11 -5.50
CA THR A 106 -1.71 -18.94 -6.20
C THR A 106 -2.47 -17.65 -5.85
N ALA A 107 -3.48 -17.34 -6.68
CA ALA A 107 -4.31 -16.12 -6.57
C ALA A 107 -5.16 -16.02 -5.29
N ALA A 108 -5.33 -17.13 -4.55
CA ALA A 108 -6.05 -17.16 -3.29
C ALA A 108 -5.14 -17.47 -2.08
N GLY A 109 -3.83 -17.56 -2.29
CA GLY A 109 -2.85 -18.00 -1.28
C GLY A 109 -2.83 -17.14 -0.02
N GLY A 110 -3.11 -15.83 -0.14
CA GLY A 110 -3.14 -14.88 0.97
C GLY A 110 -4.52 -14.63 1.57
N THR A 111 -5.56 -15.37 1.17
CA THR A 111 -6.93 -15.13 1.64
C THR A 111 -7.02 -15.17 3.17
N GLY A 112 -7.48 -14.06 3.76
CA GLY A 112 -7.61 -13.90 5.22
C GLY A 112 -6.31 -13.53 5.94
N TYR A 113 -5.23 -13.27 5.21
CA TYR A 113 -3.94 -12.84 5.75
C TYR A 113 -3.65 -11.37 5.47
N VAL A 114 -2.87 -10.78 6.38
CA VAL A 114 -1.97 -9.67 6.07
C VAL A 114 -0.60 -10.28 5.82
N VAL A 115 0.00 -9.93 4.70
CA VAL A 115 1.25 -10.52 4.21
C VAL A 115 2.39 -9.55 4.43
N GLU A 116 3.40 -9.98 5.18
CA GLU A 116 4.66 -9.27 5.33
C GLU A 116 5.67 -9.81 4.31
N PHE A 117 6.16 -8.93 3.44
CA PHE A 117 7.24 -9.22 2.50
C PHE A 117 8.56 -8.77 3.10
N CYS A 118 9.52 -9.68 3.18
CA CYS A 118 10.83 -9.40 3.78
C CYS A 118 11.96 -10.20 3.11
N GLY A 119 13.18 -10.02 3.61
CA GLY A 119 14.39 -10.64 3.07
C GLY A 119 15.19 -9.71 2.16
N GLU A 120 16.41 -10.13 1.86
CA GLU A 120 17.44 -9.32 1.17
C GLU A 120 16.93 -8.74 -0.16
N ALA A 121 16.26 -9.55 -0.97
CA ALA A 121 15.72 -9.10 -2.26
C ALA A 121 14.63 -8.02 -2.12
N ILE A 122 13.90 -7.98 -0.99
CA ILE A 122 12.86 -6.97 -0.73
C ILE A 122 13.50 -5.69 -0.17
N THR A 123 14.47 -5.82 0.73
CA THR A 123 15.18 -4.66 1.30
C THR A 123 16.01 -3.92 0.26
N ASP A 124 16.57 -4.64 -0.73
CA ASP A 124 17.36 -4.08 -1.83
C ASP A 124 16.52 -3.28 -2.85
N LEU A 125 15.18 -3.34 -2.79
CA LEU A 125 14.29 -2.58 -3.68
C LEU A 125 14.25 -1.09 -3.32
N SER A 126 14.09 -0.25 -4.34
CA SER A 126 13.65 1.14 -4.16
C SER A 126 12.25 1.19 -3.54
N MET A 127 11.82 2.37 -3.07
CA MET A 127 10.46 2.53 -2.55
C MET A 127 9.39 2.21 -3.60
N GLU A 128 9.58 2.58 -4.85
CA GLU A 128 8.66 2.26 -5.95
C GLU A 128 8.64 0.75 -6.23
N GLY A 129 9.77 0.06 -6.08
CA GLY A 129 9.84 -1.39 -6.12
C GLY A 129 9.03 -2.03 -5.00
N ARG A 130 9.16 -1.53 -3.77
CA ARG A 130 8.36 -1.99 -2.62
C ARG A 130 6.87 -1.73 -2.81
N MET A 131 6.51 -0.55 -3.34
CA MET A 131 5.14 -0.21 -3.72
C MET A 131 4.59 -1.19 -4.76
N THR A 132 5.40 -1.59 -5.74
CA THR A 132 5.01 -2.59 -6.76
C THR A 132 4.69 -3.95 -6.11
N VAL A 133 5.49 -4.39 -5.15
CA VAL A 133 5.24 -5.65 -4.42
C VAL A 133 3.96 -5.56 -3.59
N CYS A 134 3.80 -4.52 -2.78
CA CYS A 134 2.61 -4.36 -1.93
C CYS A 134 1.33 -4.09 -2.72
N ASN A 135 1.41 -3.40 -3.86
CA ASN A 135 0.30 -3.20 -4.78
C ASN A 135 -0.30 -4.54 -5.21
N MET A 136 0.57 -5.51 -5.53
CA MET A 136 0.17 -6.82 -6.01
C MET A 136 -0.19 -7.83 -4.91
N ALA A 137 -0.23 -7.41 -3.64
CA ALA A 137 -0.70 -8.27 -2.55
C ALA A 137 -2.18 -8.67 -2.73
N ILE A 138 -2.97 -7.85 -3.43
CA ILE A 138 -4.38 -8.13 -3.70
C ILE A 138 -4.54 -9.29 -4.69
N GLU A 139 -3.65 -9.42 -5.66
CA GLU A 139 -3.63 -10.52 -6.64
C GLU A 139 -3.27 -11.87 -6.01
N LEU A 140 -2.67 -11.87 -4.82
CA LEU A 140 -2.49 -13.03 -3.95
C LEU A 140 -3.77 -13.35 -3.12
N GLY A 141 -4.77 -12.48 -3.15
CA GLY A 141 -5.96 -12.53 -2.29
C GLY A 141 -5.70 -12.04 -0.86
N ALA A 142 -4.54 -11.42 -0.60
CA ALA A 142 -4.25 -10.87 0.72
C ALA A 142 -5.09 -9.64 1.01
N LYS A 143 -5.38 -9.41 2.29
CA LYS A 143 -6.06 -8.20 2.73
C LYS A 143 -5.19 -6.95 2.61
N ALA A 144 -3.90 -7.11 2.91
CA ALA A 144 -2.89 -6.06 2.83
C ALA A 144 -1.51 -6.68 2.66
N GLY A 145 -0.61 -5.95 2.00
CA GLY A 145 0.82 -6.19 2.03
C GLY A 145 1.51 -5.27 3.04
N LEU A 146 2.64 -5.68 3.59
CA LEU A 146 3.47 -4.89 4.51
C LEU A 146 4.94 -5.11 4.19
N ILE A 147 5.72 -4.04 4.19
CA ILE A 147 7.18 -4.08 4.23
C ILE A 147 7.62 -3.20 5.41
N ALA A 148 8.54 -3.70 6.23
CA ALA A 148 9.05 -2.96 7.36
C ALA A 148 9.75 -1.66 6.88
N PRO A 149 9.47 -0.51 7.52
CA PRO A 149 10.11 0.75 7.14
C PRO A 149 11.58 0.74 7.55
N ASP A 150 12.43 1.26 6.68
CA ASP A 150 13.86 1.43 6.92
C ASP A 150 14.35 2.80 6.39
N GLU A 151 15.66 3.00 6.31
CA GLU A 151 16.25 4.25 5.83
C GLU A 151 15.79 4.63 4.42
N THR A 152 15.56 3.64 3.53
CA THR A 152 15.01 3.90 2.19
C THR A 152 13.62 4.51 2.28
N THR A 153 12.79 4.02 3.21
CA THR A 153 11.46 4.57 3.49
C THR A 153 11.54 5.98 4.08
N PHE A 154 12.39 6.18 5.11
CA PHE A 154 12.53 7.48 5.76
C PHE A 154 13.10 8.54 4.82
N ALA A 155 14.09 8.19 4.00
CA ALA A 155 14.67 9.08 3.00
C ALA A 155 13.64 9.48 1.93
N TYR A 156 12.76 8.57 1.52
CA TYR A 156 11.76 8.84 0.50
C TYR A 156 10.71 9.87 0.96
N VAL A 157 10.25 9.79 2.21
CA VAL A 157 9.23 10.69 2.76
C VAL A 157 9.81 12.02 3.26
N LYS A 158 11.12 12.09 3.52
CA LYS A 158 11.77 13.29 4.03
C LYS A 158 11.59 14.49 3.09
N GLY A 159 11.07 15.59 3.63
CA GLY A 159 10.88 16.85 2.88
C GLY A 159 9.73 16.82 1.87
N ARG A 160 8.90 15.77 1.88
CA ARG A 160 7.63 15.78 1.14
C ARG A 160 6.65 16.76 1.77
N LYS A 161 5.70 17.22 0.98
CA LYS A 161 4.82 18.36 1.35
C LYS A 161 4.08 18.16 2.67
N PHE A 162 3.65 16.94 2.97
CA PHE A 162 2.82 16.61 4.13
C PHE A 162 3.50 15.65 5.12
N ALA A 163 4.81 15.43 4.97
CA ALA A 163 5.60 14.52 5.82
C ALA A 163 6.45 15.27 6.85
#